data_AF-A0ABD7GN95-F1
#
_entry.id   AF-A0ABD7GN95-F1
#
_cell.length_a   1.000
_cell.length_b   1.000
_cell.length_c   1.000
_cell.angle_alpha   90.00
_cell.angle_beta   90.00
_cell.angle_gamma   90.00
#
_symmetry.space_group_name_H-M   'P 1'
#
loop_
_entity.id
_entity.type
_entity.pdbx_description
1 polymer ?
#
loop_
_entity_poly.entity_id
_entity_poly.type
_entity_poly.pdbx_seq_one_letter_code
_entity_poly.pdbx_strand_id
1 'polypeptide(L)' 'FGVLRAGLTVVNVNPLYTARELKHQLVDAGVTALVVVDNFGDTVEQVIADTPVKHVITTGLGDLLGGKG' A
#
# COMPACT_ATOMS: atom_id res chain seq x y z
N PHE A 1 4.68 -12.90 -5.29
CA PHE A 1 4.98 -12.87 -6.74
C PHE A 1 3.87 -12.31 -7.65
N GLY A 2 2.66 -12.01 -7.14
CA GLY A 2 1.53 -11.56 -7.99
C GLY A 2 1.83 -10.34 -8.87
N VAL A 3 2.42 -9.28 -8.30
CA VAL A 3 2.77 -8.04 -9.03
C VAL A 3 3.69 -8.33 -10.24
N LEU A 4 4.75 -9.10 -10.03
CA LEU A 4 5.69 -9.46 -11.11
C LEU A 4 5.04 -10.36 -12.16
N ARG A 5 4.19 -11.31 -11.75
CA ARG A 5 3.44 -12.18 -12.68
C ARG A 5 2.45 -11.37 -13.55
N ALA A 6 1.94 -10.26 -13.03
CA ALA A 6 1.07 -9.34 -13.75
C ALA A 6 1.83 -8.38 -14.68
N GLY A 7 3.17 -8.47 -14.77
CA GLY A 7 3.98 -7.57 -15.59
C GLY A 7 4.10 -6.15 -15.01
N LEU A 8 3.86 -5.99 -13.71
CA LEU A 8 3.92 -4.71 -13.01
C LEU A 8 5.27 -4.54 -12.27
N THR A 9 5.59 -3.29 -11.97
CA THR A 9 6.76 -2.91 -11.15
C THR A 9 6.39 -2.85 -9.68
N VAL A 10 7.24 -3.41 -8.81
CA VAL A 10 7.09 -3.33 -7.35
C VAL A 10 7.89 -2.13 -6.82
N VAL A 11 7.24 -1.29 -6.02
CA VAL A 11 7.89 -0.24 -5.23
C VAL A 11 7.78 -0.64 -3.77
N ASN A 12 8.91 -0.88 -3.11
CA ASN A 12 8.92 -1.16 -1.67
C ASN A 12 8.73 0.14 -0.90
N VAL A 13 7.86 0.10 0.11
CA VAL A 13 7.58 1.21 1.01
C VAL A 13 7.78 0.73 2.44
N ASN A 14 8.40 1.56 3.28
CA ASN A 14 8.52 1.28 4.70
C ASN A 14 7.18 1.59 5.40
N PRO A 15 6.56 0.62 6.09
CA PRO A 15 5.27 0.84 6.76
C PRO A 15 5.34 1.82 7.94
N LEU A 16 6.54 2.16 8.42
CA LEU A 16 6.75 3.11 9.52
C LEU A 16 6.95 4.56 9.05
N TYR A 17 6.74 4.85 7.77
CA TYR A 17 6.80 6.23 7.27
C TYR A 17 5.71 7.10 7.88
N THR A 18 6.05 8.36 8.10
CA THR A 18 5.05 9.39 8.38
C THR A 18 4.19 9.63 7.15
N ALA A 19 2.98 10.19 7.33
CA ALA A 19 2.09 10.54 6.23
C ALA A 19 2.81 11.39 5.15
N ARG A 20 3.59 12.39 5.54
CA ARG A 20 4.34 13.23 4.59
C ARG A 20 5.31 12.40 3.74
N GLU A 21 6.09 11.53 4.36
CA GLU A 21 7.08 10.67 3.67
C GLU A 21 6.38 9.69 2.73
N LEU A 22 5.29 9.07 3.20
CA LEU A 22 4.48 8.17 2.38
C LEU A 22 3.94 8.89 1.14
N LYS A 23 3.36 10.08 1.31
CA LYS A 23 2.86 10.89 0.19
C LYS A 23 3.96 11.16 -0.84
N HIS A 24 5.13 11.61 -0.38
CA HIS A 24 6.26 11.86 -1.28
C HIS A 24 6.66 10.60 -2.05
N GLN A 25 6.79 9.46 -1.38
CA GLN A 25 7.15 8.19 -2.02
C GLN A 25 6.13 7.77 -3.09
N LEU A 26 4.83 7.87 -2.77
CA LEU A 26 3.76 7.46 -3.69
C LEU A 26 3.67 8.37 -4.93
N VAL A 27 3.88 9.67 -4.75
CA VAL A 27 3.87 10.64 -5.86
C VAL A 27 5.13 10.50 -6.73
N ASP A 28 6.31 10.47 -6.11
CA ASP A 28 7.59 10.38 -6.83
C ASP A 28 7.70 9.10 -7.66
N ALA A 29 7.28 7.96 -7.10
CA ALA A 29 7.28 6.69 -7.80
C ALA A 29 6.06 6.48 -8.72
N GLY A 30 5.12 7.43 -8.79
CA GLY A 30 3.93 7.33 -9.63
C GLY A 30 3.04 6.12 -9.32
N VAL A 31 2.90 5.75 -8.05
CA VAL A 31 2.18 4.54 -7.63
C VAL A 31 0.70 4.64 -7.96
N THR A 32 0.17 3.65 -8.67
CA THR A 32 -1.26 3.60 -9.07
C THR A 32 -2.09 2.59 -8.28
N ALA A 33 -1.44 1.63 -7.62
CA ALA A 33 -2.07 0.66 -6.73
C ALA A 33 -1.19 0.43 -5.50
N LEU A 34 -1.81 0.41 -4.32
CA LEU A 34 -1.14 0.20 -3.04
C LEU A 34 -1.70 -1.06 -2.37
N VAL A 35 -0.80 -1.95 -1.94
CA VAL A 35 -1.14 -3.08 -1.07
C VAL A 35 -0.60 -2.77 0.32
N VAL A 36 -1.46 -2.76 1.33
CA VAL A 36 -1.12 -2.33 2.69
C VAL A 36 -1.75 -3.23 3.74
N VAL A 37 -1.08 -3.42 4.86
CA VAL A 37 -1.65 -4.14 6.01
C VAL A 37 -2.57 -3.19 6.79
N ASP A 38 -3.73 -3.68 7.23
CA ASP A 38 -4.78 -2.87 7.87
C ASP A 38 -4.25 -1.97 9.01
N ASN A 39 -3.27 -2.45 9.78
CA ASN A 39 -2.59 -1.71 10.86
C ASN A 39 -1.95 -0.37 10.43
N PHE A 40 -1.73 -0.15 9.14
CA PHE A 40 -1.14 1.08 8.59
C PHE A 40 -2.15 1.89 7.76
N GLY A 41 -3.44 1.50 7.77
CA GLY A 41 -4.51 2.15 7.01
C GLY A 41 -4.66 3.62 7.34
N ASP A 42 -4.60 4.00 8.62
CA ASP A 42 -4.76 5.39 9.07
C ASP A 42 -3.73 6.35 8.46
N THR A 43 -2.51 5.86 8.20
CA THR A 43 -1.45 6.67 7.57
C THR A 43 -1.71 6.83 6.07
N VAL A 44 -2.25 5.80 5.43
CA VAL A 44 -2.65 5.84 4.02
C VAL A 44 -3.83 6.77 3.81
N GLU A 45 -4.86 6.70 4.67
CA GLU A 45 -6.06 7.52 4.56
C GLU A 45 -5.76 9.03 4.57
N GLN A 46 -4.78 9.45 5.38
CA GLN A 46 -4.35 10.85 5.46
C GLN A 46 -3.75 11.40 4.16
N VAL A 47 -3.25 10.53 3.27
CA VAL A 47 -2.46 10.96 2.11
C VAL A 47 -3.08 10.60 0.78
N ILE A 48 -3.96 9.58 0.75
CA ILE A 48 -4.37 8.91 -0.47
C ILE A 48 -5.01 9.86 -1.49
N ALA A 49 -5.80 10.83 -1.01
CA ALA A 49 -6.50 11.81 -1.84
C ALA A 49 -5.54 12.73 -2.62
N ASP A 50 -4.30 12.90 -2.15
CA ASP A 50 -3.29 13.75 -2.76
C ASP A 50 -2.22 12.95 -3.54
N THR A 51 -2.52 11.70 -3.89
CA THR A 51 -1.60 10.79 -4.59
C THR A 51 -2.21 10.27 -5.90
N PRO A 52 -1.41 9.78 -6.84
CA PRO A 52 -1.93 9.16 -8.08
C PRO A 52 -2.55 7.76 -7.87
N VAL A 53 -2.65 7.29 -6.62
CA VAL A 53 -3.15 5.95 -6.30
C VAL A 53 -4.64 5.86 -6.62
N LYS A 54 -5.01 4.82 -7.36
CA LYS A 54 -6.38 4.54 -7.80
C LYS A 54 -7.02 3.37 -7.06
N HIS A 55 -6.17 2.46 -6.57
CA HIS A 55 -6.61 1.25 -5.88
C HIS A 55 -5.81 1.07 -4.60
N VAL A 56 -6.52 0.92 -3.48
CA VAL A 56 -5.94 0.50 -2.21
C VAL A 56 -6.50 -0.88 -1.90
N ILE A 57 -5.61 -1.84 -1.73
CA ILE A 57 -5.91 -3.21 -1.35
C ILE A 57 -5.39 -3.38 0.07
N THR A 58 -6.28 -3.67 1.00
CA THR A 58 -5.89 -3.93 2.39
C THR A 58 -5.88 -5.43 2.68
N THR A 59 -5.09 -5.83 3.67
CA THR A 59 -4.98 -7.22 4.12
C THR A 59 -4.70 -7.25 5.61
N GLY A 60 -5.33 -8.20 6.30
CA GLY A 60 -5.10 -8.45 7.71
C GLY A 60 -3.84 -9.30 7.90
N LEU A 61 -3.12 -9.08 9.00
CA LEU A 61 -2.02 -9.98 9.42
C LEU A 61 -2.50 -11.43 9.60
N GLY A 62 -3.79 -11.63 9.88
CA GLY A 62 -4.43 -12.94 10.03
C GLY A 62 -4.75 -13.66 8.72
N ASP A 63 -4.73 -12.96 7.57
CA ASP A 63 -5.12 -13.54 6.27
C ASP A 63 -4.15 -14.67 5.84
N LEU A 64 -2.89 -14.58 6.28
CA LEU A 64 -1.86 -15.60 6.04
C LEU A 64 -2.02 -16.85 6.92
N LEU A 65 -2.78 -16.78 8.00
CA LEU A 65 -2.92 -17.86 9.00
C LEU A 65 -4.06 -18.84 8.69
N GLY A 66 -4.78 -18.67 7.57
CA GLY A 66 -5.82 -19.62 7.14
C GLY A 66 -7.01 -19.75 8.09
N GLY A 67 -7.22 -18.76 8.97
CA GLY A 67 -8.34 -18.74 9.89
C GLY A 67 -9.65 -18.65 9.12
N LYS A 68 -10.53 -19.65 9.27
CA LYS A 68 -11.94 -19.49 8.96
C LYS A 68 -12.48 -18.33 9.79
N GLY A 69 -12.98 -17.30 9.13
CA GLY A 69 -13.65 -16.14 9.73
C GLY A 69 -14.02 -15.15 8.66
#